data_AF-A0A537ZXD3-F1
#
_entry.id   AF-A0A537ZXD3-F1
#
_cell.length_a   1.000
_cell.length_b   1.000
_cell.length_c   1.000
_cell.angle_alpha   90.00
_cell.angle_beta   90.00
_cell.angle_gamma   90.00
#
_symmetry.space_group_name_H-M   'P 1'
#
loop_
_entity.id
_entity.type
_entity.pdbx_description
1 polymer ?
#
loop_
_entity_poly.entity_id
_entity_poly.type
_entity_poly.pdbx_seq_one_letter_code
_entity_poly.pdbx_strand_id
1 'polypeptide(L)'
;MGHPADDLRSGVLGEGAATFGDFESYTVAGGNAELARALAGELGGRIHLSSPVRRLQWDEDGVNVWTDEGEIAARAAVMAIPTAPLGDIEFEPALRGPTAEALDSVRYGQNAKLFIRLRAPSPPSAIMSVRRRFWTYTQLDPGGDPAPFVTAYAGTADAVRELADPEKLVSWIEEVASLRPDLELDPEVSLLSTWHDDPWVRGSYSA
;
A
#
# COMPACT_ATOMS: atom_id res chain seq x y z
N MET A 1 -15.03 14.31 3.91
CA MET A 1 -15.31 14.81 2.55
C MET A 1 -14.13 14.46 1.68
N GLY A 2 -14.33 13.71 0.60
CA GLY A 2 -13.24 13.39 -0.33
C GLY A 2 -12.95 14.58 -1.23
N HIS A 3 -11.67 14.91 -1.43
CA HIS A 3 -11.22 15.99 -2.32
C HIS A 3 -10.76 15.42 -3.66
N PRO A 4 -10.93 16.17 -4.77
CA PRO A 4 -10.29 15.84 -6.04
C PRO A 4 -8.77 15.69 -5.87
N ALA A 5 -8.15 14.79 -6.62
CA ALA A 5 -6.73 14.51 -6.46
C ALA A 5 -5.83 15.72 -6.82
N ASP A 6 -6.29 16.57 -7.73
CA ASP A 6 -5.65 17.82 -8.16
C ASP A 6 -5.82 18.99 -7.16
N ASP A 7 -6.65 18.83 -6.13
CA ASP A 7 -6.90 19.83 -5.08
C ASP A 7 -6.05 19.61 -3.81
N LEU A 8 -5.36 18.47 -3.70
CA LEU A 8 -4.54 18.15 -2.51
C LEU A 8 -3.09 18.62 -2.67
N ARG A 9 -2.66 19.56 -1.81
CA ARG A 9 -1.26 20.03 -1.77
C ARG A 9 -0.31 18.97 -1.21
N SER A 10 0.90 18.88 -1.77
CA SER A 10 1.94 17.90 -1.39
C SER A 10 2.36 17.92 0.09
N GLY A 11 2.16 19.04 0.80
CA GLY A 11 2.51 19.18 2.22
C GLY A 11 1.64 18.39 3.19
N VAL A 12 0.50 17.84 2.75
CA VAL A 12 -0.44 17.07 3.59
C VAL A 12 0.09 15.64 3.89
N LEU A 13 1.06 15.15 3.12
CA LEU A 13 1.58 13.78 3.19
C LEU A 13 2.72 13.58 4.21
N GLY A 14 3.04 14.59 5.02
CA GLY A 14 4.19 14.61 5.92
C GLY A 14 4.04 13.82 7.24
N GLU A 15 2.82 13.41 7.61
CA GLU A 15 2.56 12.69 8.86
C GLU A 15 2.17 11.23 8.58
N GLY A 16 3.02 10.31 9.04
CA GLY A 16 2.81 8.86 8.97
C GLY A 16 2.59 8.25 10.35
N ALA A 17 1.81 7.16 10.36
CA ALA A 17 1.46 6.29 11.50
C ALA A 17 0.44 6.85 12.51
N ALA A 18 -0.82 7.00 12.06
CA ALA A 18 -2.02 7.16 12.88
C ALA A 18 -1.91 8.20 14.02
N THR A 19 -2.12 9.47 13.66
CA THR A 19 -2.35 10.53 14.65
C THR A 19 -3.83 10.52 15.07
N PHE A 20 -4.13 10.64 16.36
CA PHE A 20 -5.47 10.89 16.87
C PHE A 20 -5.55 12.34 17.36
N GLY A 21 -6.48 13.12 16.83
CA GLY A 21 -6.64 14.51 17.22
C GLY A 21 -7.77 15.20 16.47
N ASP A 22 -8.01 16.46 16.83
CA ASP A 22 -9.03 17.30 16.23
C ASP A 22 -8.44 18.11 15.06
N PHE A 23 -7.96 17.39 14.05
CA PHE A 23 -7.43 17.96 12.83
C PHE A 23 -8.14 17.35 11.62
N GLU A 24 -8.20 18.11 10.53
CA GLU A 24 -8.81 17.62 9.30
C GLU A 24 -8.00 16.45 8.73
N SER A 25 -8.70 15.36 8.41
CA SER A 25 -8.13 14.25 7.66
C SER A 25 -8.73 14.27 6.26
N TYR A 26 -7.85 14.30 5.26
CA TYR A 26 -8.25 14.38 3.86
C TYR A 26 -8.15 13.01 3.20
N THR A 27 -9.13 12.70 2.35
CA THR A 27 -9.11 11.53 1.47
C THR A 27 -9.27 11.96 0.03
N VAL A 28 -8.70 11.20 -0.90
CA VAL A 28 -8.94 11.41 -2.33
C VAL A 28 -10.28 10.80 -2.71
N ALA A 29 -11.17 11.58 -3.32
CA ALA A 29 -12.41 11.06 -3.87
C ALA A 29 -12.11 10.00 -4.95
N GLY A 30 -12.75 8.82 -4.87
CA GLY A 30 -12.43 7.68 -5.74
C GLY A 30 -11.22 6.85 -5.30
N GLY A 31 -10.51 7.26 -4.24
CA GLY A 31 -9.39 6.56 -3.64
C GLY A 31 -8.03 7.10 -4.08
N ASN A 32 -6.99 6.83 -3.27
CA ASN A 32 -5.66 7.42 -3.44
C ASN A 32 -4.98 7.11 -4.79
N ALA A 33 -5.42 6.07 -5.50
CA ALA A 33 -4.90 5.75 -6.83
C ALA A 33 -5.26 6.83 -7.88
N GLU A 34 -6.30 7.62 -7.67
CA GLU A 34 -6.68 8.72 -8.57
C GLU A 34 -5.59 9.79 -8.67
N LEU A 35 -4.81 10.02 -7.61
CA LEU A 35 -3.67 10.94 -7.66
C LEU A 35 -2.60 10.48 -8.66
N ALA A 36 -2.23 9.20 -8.59
CA ALA A 36 -1.27 8.63 -9.53
C ALA A 36 -1.81 8.64 -10.97
N ARG A 37 -3.11 8.37 -11.14
CA ARG A 37 -3.77 8.40 -12.47
C ARG A 37 -3.85 9.80 -13.06
N ALA A 38 -4.16 10.81 -12.24
CA ALA A 38 -4.21 12.21 -12.68
C ALA A 38 -2.83 12.68 -13.16
N LEU A 39 -1.78 12.44 -12.36
CA LEU A 39 -0.39 12.73 -12.76
C LEU A 39 0.01 11.96 -14.02
N ALA A 40 -0.43 10.70 -14.15
CA ALA A 40 -0.18 9.92 -15.34
C ALA A 40 -0.84 10.50 -16.60
N GLY A 41 -2.06 11.04 -16.46
CA GLY A 41 -2.77 11.74 -17.53
C GLY A 41 -2.01 12.97 -18.03
N GLU A 42 -1.40 13.75 -17.13
CA GLU A 42 -0.59 14.92 -17.50
C GLU A 42 0.72 14.55 -18.22
N LEU A 43 1.35 13.44 -17.80
CA LEU A 43 2.59 12.95 -18.42
C LEU A 43 2.32 12.29 -19.79
N GLY A 44 1.13 11.72 -19.97
CA GLY A 44 0.68 11.12 -21.23
C GLY A 44 1.61 10.01 -21.73
N GLY A 45 1.98 10.06 -23.01
CA GLY A 45 2.82 9.05 -23.67
C GLY A 45 4.28 8.97 -23.19
N ARG A 46 4.65 9.71 -22.14
CA ARG A 46 5.97 9.61 -21.49
C ARG A 46 6.05 8.47 -20.47
N ILE A 47 4.91 7.84 -20.16
CA ILE A 47 4.85 6.72 -19.21
C ILE A 47 4.95 5.40 -19.97
N HIS A 48 5.91 4.59 -19.57
CA HIS A 48 6.13 3.24 -20.08
C HIS A 48 5.72 2.24 -18.99
N LEU A 49 4.52 1.67 -19.13
CA LEU A 49 4.03 0.60 -18.25
C LEU A 49 4.62 -0.75 -18.67
N SER A 50 4.62 -1.72 -17.76
CA SER A 50 5.16 -3.07 -18.03
C SER A 50 6.62 -3.09 -18.51
N SER A 51 7.38 -2.04 -18.19
CA SER A 51 8.78 -1.88 -18.58
C SER A 51 9.69 -1.90 -17.34
N PRO A 52 9.87 -3.06 -16.69
CA PRO A 52 10.70 -3.16 -15.51
C PRO A 52 12.17 -2.87 -15.84
N VAL A 53 12.80 -2.06 -15.00
CA VAL A 53 14.24 -1.80 -15.10
C VAL A 53 15.01 -3.01 -14.59
N ARG A 54 15.98 -3.47 -15.38
CA ARG A 54 16.83 -4.63 -15.09
C ARG A 54 18.26 -4.24 -14.73
N ARG A 55 18.77 -3.17 -15.35
CA ARG A 55 20.13 -2.68 -15.14
C ARG A 55 20.18 -1.16 -15.27
N LEU A 56 21.02 -0.53 -14.45
CA LEU A 56 21.46 0.85 -14.63
C LEU A 56 22.98 0.90 -14.72
N GLN A 57 23.49 1.65 -15.68
CA GLN A 57 24.89 2.06 -15.75
C GLN A 57 24.94 3.58 -15.67
N TRP A 58 25.88 4.14 -14.91
CA TRP A 58 26.04 5.59 -14.82
C TRP A 58 27.48 6.01 -14.60
N ASP A 59 27.76 7.25 -15.01
CA ASP A 59 29.02 7.96 -14.81
C ASP A 59 28.75 9.46 -14.64
N GLU A 60 29.75 10.30 -14.89
CA GLU A 60 29.62 11.76 -14.80
C GLU A 60 28.80 12.37 -15.95
N ASP A 61 28.64 11.67 -17.06
CA ASP A 61 27.99 12.15 -18.29
C ASP A 61 26.51 11.76 -18.38
N GLY A 62 26.10 10.69 -17.70
CA GLY A 62 24.69 10.32 -17.63
C GLY A 62 24.39 8.93 -17.06
N VAL A 63 23.22 8.42 -17.46
CA VAL A 63 22.67 7.14 -17.02
C VAL A 63 22.09 6.40 -18.22
N ASN A 64 22.47 5.13 -18.38
CA ASN A 64 21.85 4.19 -19.29
C ASN A 64 21.00 3.20 -18.49
N VAL A 65 19.75 3.01 -18.91
CA VAL A 65 18.76 2.17 -18.25
C VAL A 65 18.34 1.06 -19.21
N TRP A 66 18.47 -0.19 -18.79
CA TRP A 66 17.99 -1.33 -19.57
C TRP A 66 16.69 -1.87 -18.98
N THR A 67 15.74 -2.10 -19.87
CA THR A 67 14.47 -2.75 -19.61
C THR A 67 14.33 -3.97 -20.51
N ASP A 68 13.24 -4.72 -20.35
CA ASP A 68 12.94 -5.86 -21.23
C ASP A 68 12.66 -5.43 -22.70
N GLU A 69 12.39 -4.13 -22.93
CA GLU A 69 12.09 -3.56 -24.25
C GLU A 69 13.28 -2.86 -24.92
N GLY A 70 14.35 -2.57 -24.17
CA GLY A 70 15.56 -1.95 -24.73
C GLY A 70 16.29 -1.04 -23.75
N GLU A 71 17.09 -0.15 -24.33
CA GLU A 71 17.96 0.78 -23.60
C GLU A 71 17.44 2.22 -23.71
N ILE A 72 17.49 2.94 -22.59
CA ILE A 72 17.10 4.34 -22.47
C ILE A 72 18.28 5.13 -21.90
N ALA A 73 18.81 6.07 -22.68
CA ALA A 73 19.84 7.00 -22.24
C ALA A 73 19.21 8.28 -21.66
N ALA A 74 19.70 8.72 -20.51
CA ALA A 74 19.26 9.92 -19.82
C ALA A 74 20.43 10.67 -19.16
N ARG A 75 20.24 11.95 -18.83
CA ARG A 75 21.23 12.74 -18.07
C ARG A 75 21.24 12.42 -16.58
N ALA A 76 20.14 11.91 -16.06
CA ALA A 76 19.95 11.56 -14.66
C ALA A 76 18.78 10.57 -14.55
N ALA A 77 18.77 9.79 -13.47
CA ALA A 77 17.67 8.91 -13.11
C ALA A 77 17.27 9.11 -11.65
N VAL A 78 15.97 9.01 -11.37
CA VAL A 78 15.43 9.02 -10.00
C VAL A 78 14.79 7.66 -9.75
N MET A 79 15.33 6.92 -8.78
CA MET A 79 14.75 5.65 -8.35
C MET A 79 13.64 5.92 -7.33
N ALA A 80 12.40 5.91 -7.79
CA ALA A 80 11.21 6.16 -6.98
C ALA A 80 10.46 4.85 -6.64
N ILE A 81 11.19 3.82 -6.24
CA ILE A 81 10.65 2.50 -5.88
C ILE A 81 11.05 2.12 -4.44
N PRO A 82 10.34 1.17 -3.79
CA PRO A 82 10.78 0.62 -2.51
C PRO A 82 12.18 0.00 -2.62
N THR A 83 12.90 -0.12 -1.50
CA THR A 83 14.25 -0.69 -1.48
C THR A 83 14.25 -2.20 -1.72
N ALA A 84 13.16 -2.90 -1.37
CA ALA A 84 13.07 -4.35 -1.51
C ALA A 84 13.24 -4.86 -2.97
N PRO A 85 12.61 -4.25 -4.00
CA PRO A 85 12.87 -4.59 -5.40
C PRO A 85 14.18 -4.03 -5.97
N LEU A 86 14.92 -3.14 -5.28
CA LEU A 86 16.21 -2.65 -5.80
C LEU A 86 17.23 -3.78 -5.94
N GLY A 87 17.16 -4.82 -5.10
CA GLY A 87 18.04 -5.99 -5.20
C GLY A 87 17.90 -6.79 -6.50
N ASP A 88 16.84 -6.58 -7.27
CA ASP A 88 16.61 -7.22 -8.56
C ASP A 88 17.24 -6.45 -9.73
N ILE A 89 17.78 -5.26 -9.46
CA ILE A 89 18.35 -4.36 -10.46
C ILE A 89 19.87 -4.44 -10.39
N GLU A 90 20.51 -4.68 -11.54
CA GLU A 90 21.96 -4.60 -11.66
C GLU A 90 22.41 -3.14 -11.71
N PHE A 91 23.41 -2.78 -10.92
CA PHE A 91 23.97 -1.44 -10.86
C PHE A 91 25.43 -1.45 -11.32
N GLU A 92 25.78 -0.55 -12.24
CA GLU A 92 27.15 -0.36 -12.74
C GLU A 92 27.57 1.12 -12.71
N PRO A 93 28.53 1.52 -11.86
CA PRO A 93 29.20 0.69 -10.86
C PRO A 93 28.24 0.18 -9.78
N ALA A 94 28.57 -0.96 -9.17
CA ALA A 94 27.78 -1.48 -8.06
C ALA A 94 27.65 -0.44 -6.93
N LEU A 95 26.48 -0.35 -6.31
CA LEU A 95 26.25 0.50 -5.14
C LEU A 95 27.20 0.07 -4.01
N ARG A 96 27.88 1.04 -3.38
CA ARG A 96 28.88 0.78 -2.33
C ARG A 96 28.77 1.79 -1.19
N GLY A 97 29.38 1.44 -0.06
CA GLY A 97 29.49 2.32 1.10
C GLY A 97 28.15 2.58 1.79
N PRO A 98 27.97 3.75 2.42
CA PRO A 98 26.81 4.03 3.27
C PRO A 98 25.45 3.83 2.59
N THR A 99 25.35 4.09 1.29
CA THR A 99 24.10 3.89 0.55
C THR A 99 23.75 2.41 0.45
N ALA A 100 24.70 1.54 0.09
CA ALA A 100 24.45 0.10 0.02
C ALA A 100 24.12 -0.47 1.41
N GLU A 101 24.87 -0.06 2.44
CA GLU A 101 24.61 -0.46 3.83
C GLU A 101 23.21 -0.03 4.31
N ALA A 102 22.80 1.20 3.98
CA ALA A 102 21.47 1.70 4.31
C ALA A 102 20.38 0.85 3.62
N LEU A 103 20.50 0.61 2.31
CA LEU A 103 19.54 -0.19 1.55
C LEU A 103 19.42 -1.62 2.11
N ASP A 104 20.54 -2.26 2.43
CA ASP A 104 20.59 -3.62 3.01
C ASP A 104 19.99 -3.70 4.42
N SER A 105 19.95 -2.58 5.14
CA SER A 105 19.40 -2.49 6.50
C SER A 105 17.89 -2.27 6.55
N VAL A 106 17.28 -1.78 5.46
CA VAL A 106 15.84 -1.49 5.44
C VAL A 106 15.04 -2.78 5.60
N ARG A 107 14.08 -2.78 6.52
CA ARG A 107 13.12 -3.87 6.73
C ARG A 107 11.72 -3.31 6.63
N TYR A 108 10.92 -3.83 5.70
CA TYR A 108 9.54 -3.40 5.56
C TYR A 108 8.63 -4.07 6.58
N GLY A 109 7.66 -3.29 7.06
CA GLY A 109 6.49 -3.83 7.75
C GLY A 109 5.75 -4.83 6.87
N GLN A 110 4.89 -5.63 7.49
CA GLN A 110 4.07 -6.62 6.80
C GLN A 110 2.61 -6.33 7.11
N ASN A 111 1.82 -6.12 6.05
CA ASN A 111 0.42 -5.72 6.18
C ASN A 111 -0.50 -6.52 5.28
N ALA A 112 -1.71 -6.78 5.79
CA ALA A 112 -2.84 -7.26 5.04
C ALA A 112 -4.12 -6.52 5.48
N LYS A 113 -5.00 -6.26 4.51
CA LYS A 113 -6.31 -5.66 4.73
C LYS A 113 -7.38 -6.57 4.16
N LEU A 114 -8.26 -7.04 5.01
CA LEU A 114 -9.46 -7.77 4.64
C LEU A 114 -10.66 -6.83 4.76
N PHE A 115 -11.40 -6.65 3.68
CA PHE A 115 -12.67 -5.95 3.65
C PHE A 115 -13.78 -6.98 3.59
N ILE A 116 -14.79 -6.86 4.46
CA ILE A 116 -15.96 -7.75 4.48
C ILE A 116 -17.20 -6.87 4.35
N ARG A 117 -18.06 -7.18 3.39
CA ARG A 117 -19.32 -6.45 3.19
C ARG A 117 -20.20 -6.54 4.45
N LEU A 118 -20.91 -5.45 4.75
CA LEU A 118 -21.99 -5.43 5.73
C LEU A 118 -23.34 -5.48 5.01
N ARG A 119 -24.28 -6.27 5.53
CA ARG A 119 -25.68 -6.26 5.08
C ARG A 119 -26.40 -4.95 5.45
N ALA A 120 -26.00 -4.36 6.58
CA ALA A 120 -26.43 -3.04 7.02
C ALA A 120 -25.20 -2.21 7.43
N PRO A 121 -25.03 -0.98 6.91
CA PRO A 121 -23.96 -0.09 7.35
C PRO A 121 -24.02 0.19 8.86
N SER A 122 -22.87 0.37 9.49
CA SER A 122 -22.77 0.59 10.95
C SER A 122 -21.88 1.80 11.26
N PRO A 123 -22.23 2.64 12.26
CA PRO A 123 -21.44 3.80 12.63
C PRO A 123 -19.96 3.47 12.89
N PRO A 124 -19.04 4.44 12.73
CA PRO A 124 -17.62 4.23 12.99
C PRO A 124 -17.36 3.70 14.39
N SER A 125 -16.65 2.58 14.45
CA SER A 125 -16.23 1.92 15.68
C SER A 125 -15.05 1.00 15.37
N ALA A 126 -14.20 0.74 16.37
CA ALA A 126 -13.03 -0.10 16.21
C ALA A 126 -12.85 -1.05 17.38
N ILE A 127 -12.47 -2.30 17.10
CA ILE A 127 -12.16 -3.32 18.11
C ILE A 127 -10.87 -4.04 17.71
N MET A 128 -9.97 -4.24 18.68
CA MET A 128 -8.71 -4.96 18.50
C MET A 128 -8.78 -6.37 19.09
N SER A 129 -8.37 -7.37 18.31
CA SER A 129 -8.06 -8.71 18.81
C SER A 129 -6.64 -8.71 19.38
N VAL A 130 -6.51 -8.74 20.70
CA VAL A 130 -5.19 -8.87 21.36
C VAL A 130 -4.57 -10.24 21.08
N ARG A 131 -5.39 -11.30 21.07
CA ARG A 131 -4.94 -12.68 20.88
C ARG A 131 -4.32 -12.89 19.50
N ARG A 132 -5.01 -12.46 18.44
CA ARG A 132 -4.56 -12.65 17.04
C ARG A 132 -3.92 -11.41 16.41
N ARG A 133 -3.82 -10.30 17.15
CA ARG A 133 -3.02 -9.11 16.80
C ARG A 133 -3.47 -8.46 15.49
N PHE A 134 -4.78 -8.32 15.33
CA PHE A 134 -5.41 -7.55 14.27
C PHE A 134 -6.40 -6.57 14.86
N TRP A 135 -6.68 -5.49 14.14
CA TRP A 135 -7.80 -4.60 14.47
C TRP A 135 -8.92 -4.76 13.45
N THR A 136 -10.13 -4.39 13.86
CA THR A 136 -11.28 -4.22 12.97
C THR A 136 -11.84 -2.82 13.13
N TYR A 137 -12.35 -2.23 12.06
CA TYR A 137 -13.01 -0.93 12.11
C TYR A 137 -14.06 -0.76 11.03
N THR A 138 -15.12 -0.05 11.37
CA THR A 138 -16.06 0.58 10.44
C THR A 138 -15.67 2.06 10.30
N GLN A 139 -16.02 2.65 9.17
CA GLN A 139 -15.62 4.02 8.83
C GLN A 139 -16.75 4.74 8.11
N LEU A 140 -16.59 6.05 7.89
CA LEU A 140 -17.46 6.80 6.99
C LEU A 140 -16.94 6.72 5.56
N ASP A 141 -17.85 6.81 4.61
CA ASP A 141 -17.53 7.03 3.21
C ASP A 141 -17.16 8.52 2.97
N PRO A 142 -16.75 8.89 1.74
CA PRO A 142 -16.42 10.28 1.42
C PRO A 142 -17.55 11.29 1.63
N GLY A 143 -18.82 10.85 1.59
CA GLY A 143 -20.01 11.65 1.84
C GLY A 143 -20.32 11.87 3.32
N GLY A 144 -19.67 11.10 4.21
CA GLY A 144 -19.88 11.16 5.65
C GLY A 144 -20.90 10.15 6.16
N ASP A 145 -21.38 9.24 5.32
CA ASP A 145 -22.29 8.17 5.70
C ASP A 145 -21.50 6.91 6.09
N PRO A 146 -22.03 6.03 6.96
CA PRO A 146 -21.36 4.77 7.27
C PRO A 146 -21.05 3.92 6.04
N ALA A 147 -19.80 3.51 5.89
CA ALA A 147 -19.38 2.65 4.78
C ALA A 147 -19.99 1.24 4.92
N PRO A 148 -20.38 0.58 3.81
CA PRO A 148 -21.09 -0.70 3.83
C PRO A 148 -20.15 -1.91 3.99
N PHE A 149 -19.04 -1.75 4.73
CA PHE A 149 -18.06 -2.79 4.97
C PHE A 149 -17.30 -2.57 6.28
N VAL A 150 -16.80 -3.66 6.86
CA VAL A 150 -15.81 -3.63 7.94
C VAL A 150 -14.44 -3.94 7.36
N THR A 151 -13.41 -3.28 7.88
CA THR A 151 -12.02 -3.58 7.53
C THR A 151 -11.34 -4.28 8.70
N ALA A 152 -10.72 -5.44 8.46
CA ALA A 152 -9.78 -6.07 9.36
C ALA A 152 -8.35 -5.85 8.86
N TYR A 153 -7.49 -5.33 9.73
CA TYR A 153 -6.09 -5.04 9.42
C TYR A 153 -5.17 -5.91 10.27
N ALA A 154 -4.30 -6.64 9.60
CA ALA A 154 -3.23 -7.42 10.23
C ALA A 154 -1.88 -6.80 9.87
N GLY A 155 -1.07 -6.51 10.90
CA GLY A 155 0.25 -5.87 10.75
C GLY A 155 1.43 -6.70 11.24
N THR A 156 1.20 -7.97 11.61
CA THR A 156 2.26 -8.89 12.03
C THR A 156 2.49 -9.94 10.95
N ALA A 157 3.75 -10.34 10.73
CA ALA A 157 4.09 -11.28 9.67
C ALA A 157 3.32 -12.63 9.77
N ASP A 158 3.07 -13.10 10.99
CA ASP A 158 2.29 -14.33 11.22
C ASP A 158 0.81 -14.15 10.85
N ALA A 159 0.18 -13.06 11.32
CA ALA A 159 -1.21 -12.78 10.99
C ALA A 159 -1.40 -12.51 9.49
N VAL A 160 -0.44 -11.85 8.83
CA VAL A 160 -0.44 -11.65 7.38
C VAL A 160 -0.34 -12.98 6.65
N ARG A 161 0.59 -13.85 7.04
CA ARG A 161 0.74 -15.19 6.43
C ARG A 161 -0.50 -16.07 6.63
N GLU A 162 -1.13 -16.01 7.79
CA GLU A 162 -2.38 -16.74 8.02
C GLU A 162 -3.54 -16.17 7.21
N LEU A 163 -3.63 -14.84 7.09
CA LEU A 163 -4.72 -14.21 6.34
C LEU A 163 -4.56 -14.38 4.82
N ALA A 164 -3.32 -14.44 4.32
CA ALA A 164 -3.00 -14.70 2.92
C ALA A 164 -3.27 -16.14 2.47
N ASP A 165 -3.41 -17.07 3.41
CA ASP A 165 -3.70 -18.47 3.15
C ASP A 165 -5.21 -18.65 2.82
N PRO A 166 -5.57 -19.01 1.58
CA PRO A 166 -6.96 -19.14 1.17
C PRO A 166 -7.75 -20.16 2.01
N GLU A 167 -7.08 -21.19 2.54
CA GLU A 167 -7.71 -22.21 3.38
C GLU A 167 -8.11 -21.64 4.77
N LYS A 168 -7.50 -20.53 5.19
CA LYS A 168 -7.73 -19.88 6.49
C LYS A 168 -8.62 -18.65 6.42
N LEU A 169 -8.89 -18.12 5.22
CA LEU A 169 -9.69 -16.91 5.04
C LEU A 169 -11.07 -17.01 5.70
N VAL A 170 -11.74 -18.16 5.56
CA VAL A 170 -13.06 -18.41 6.19
C VAL A 170 -12.96 -18.32 7.71
N SER A 171 -11.96 -18.97 8.32
CA SER A 171 -11.75 -18.91 9.77
C SER A 171 -11.44 -17.49 10.27
N TRP A 172 -10.75 -16.70 9.45
CA TRP A 172 -10.50 -15.29 9.74
C TRP A 172 -11.79 -14.46 9.73
N ILE A 173 -12.66 -14.66 8.74
CA ILE A 173 -13.96 -13.99 8.66
C ILE A 173 -14.85 -14.38 9.85
N GLU A 174 -14.87 -15.66 10.25
CA GLU A 174 -15.58 -16.14 11.43
C GLU A 174 -15.07 -15.49 12.72
N GLU A 175 -13.76 -15.26 12.84
CA GLU A 175 -13.20 -14.57 13.99
C GLU A 175 -13.60 -13.09 14.03
N VAL A 176 -13.61 -12.41 12.87
CA VAL A 176 -14.14 -11.04 12.78
C VAL A 176 -15.60 -11.01 13.21
N ALA A 177 -16.43 -11.97 12.77
CA ALA A 177 -17.83 -12.09 13.18
C ALA A 177 -17.96 -12.31 14.70
N SER A 178 -17.11 -13.17 15.29
CA SER A 178 -17.10 -13.40 16.74
C SER A 178 -16.65 -12.18 17.53
N LEU A 179 -15.73 -11.37 16.98
CA LEU A 179 -15.21 -10.16 17.63
C LEU A 179 -16.17 -8.98 17.48
N ARG A 180 -16.97 -8.97 16.40
CA ARG A 180 -17.92 -7.92 16.03
C ARG A 180 -19.36 -8.44 15.95
N PRO A 181 -19.93 -8.96 17.05
CA PRO A 181 -21.33 -9.42 17.05
C PRO A 181 -22.33 -8.28 16.84
N ASP A 182 -21.87 -7.04 16.94
CA ASP A 182 -22.61 -5.82 16.63
C ASP A 182 -22.79 -5.57 15.12
N LEU A 183 -22.09 -6.31 14.25
CA LEU A 183 -22.11 -6.11 12.80
C LEU A 183 -22.82 -7.23 12.05
N GLU A 184 -23.63 -6.86 11.06
CA GLU A 184 -24.26 -7.81 10.14
C GLU A 184 -23.33 -8.15 8.96
N LEU A 185 -22.34 -9.01 9.18
CA LEU A 185 -21.37 -9.37 8.14
C LEU A 185 -21.97 -10.22 7.04
N ASP A 186 -21.60 -9.94 5.80
CA ASP A 186 -21.81 -10.80 4.64
C ASP A 186 -20.50 -11.50 4.24
N PRO A 187 -20.23 -12.71 4.75
CA PRO A 187 -18.93 -13.36 4.63
C PRO A 187 -18.60 -13.80 3.21
N GLU A 188 -19.61 -13.93 2.33
CA GLU A 188 -19.42 -14.36 0.95
C GLU A 188 -18.82 -13.24 0.08
N VAL A 189 -18.93 -11.99 0.51
CA VAL A 189 -18.42 -10.83 -0.22
C VAL A 189 -17.31 -10.19 0.58
N SER A 190 -16.09 -10.63 0.27
CA SER A 190 -14.87 -10.12 0.88
C SER A 190 -13.81 -9.78 -0.17
N LEU A 191 -12.91 -8.87 0.19
CA LEU A 191 -11.75 -8.51 -0.60
C LEU A 191 -10.52 -8.52 0.30
N LEU A 192 -9.54 -9.35 -0.04
CA LEU A 192 -8.25 -9.37 0.64
C LEU A 192 -7.22 -8.62 -0.20
N SER A 193 -6.44 -7.75 0.45
CA SER A 193 -5.25 -7.14 -0.13
C SER A 193 -4.05 -7.42 0.76
N THR A 194 -3.02 -8.01 0.17
CA THR A 194 -1.73 -8.31 0.79
C THR A 194 -0.63 -7.56 0.07
N TRP A 195 0.41 -7.16 0.81
CA TRP A 195 1.56 -6.44 0.23
C TRP A 195 2.86 -7.25 0.26
N HIS A 196 2.90 -8.31 1.07
CA HIS A 196 4.09 -9.12 1.30
C HIS A 196 4.55 -9.92 0.07
N ASP A 197 3.61 -10.25 -0.80
CA ASP A 197 3.74 -11.13 -1.96
C ASP A 197 3.64 -10.37 -3.29
N ASP A 198 3.45 -9.06 -3.25
CA ASP A 198 3.56 -8.21 -4.42
C ASP A 198 5.05 -8.12 -4.84
N PRO A 199 5.42 -8.60 -6.04
CA PRO A 199 6.82 -8.65 -6.47
C PRO A 199 7.47 -7.26 -6.60
N TRP A 200 6.67 -6.21 -6.74
CA TRP A 200 7.11 -4.82 -6.93
C TRP A 200 7.12 -4.00 -5.64
N VAL A 201 6.60 -4.55 -4.53
CA VAL A 201 6.50 -3.83 -3.24
C VAL A 201 7.12 -4.63 -2.08
N ARG A 202 6.74 -5.91 -1.92
CA ARG A 202 7.26 -6.87 -0.91
C ARG A 202 7.11 -6.45 0.56
N GLY A 203 6.20 -5.53 0.85
CA GLY A 203 5.96 -5.07 2.21
C GLY A 203 5.10 -3.81 2.28
N SER A 204 4.62 -3.50 3.48
CA SER A 204 3.86 -2.30 3.78
C SER A 204 3.69 -2.19 5.31
N TYR A 205 3.61 -1.01 5.91
CA TYR A 205 3.93 0.30 5.32
C TYR A 205 5.46 0.45 5.25
N SER A 206 5.98 1.68 5.21
CA SER A 206 7.44 1.90 5.32
C SER A 206 7.98 1.43 6.67
N ALA A 207 9.30 1.21 6.72
CA ALA A 207 10.04 1.16 7.98
C ALA A 207 9.99 2.51 8.70
#